data_AF-A0A969LBC3-F1
#
_entry.id   AF-A0A969LBC3-F1
#
_cell.length_a   1.000
_cell.length_b   1.000
_cell.length_c   1.000
_cell.angle_alpha   90.00
_cell.angle_beta   90.00
_cell.angle_gamma   90.00
#
_symmetry.space_group_name_H-M   'P 1'
#
loop_
_entity.id
_entity.type
_entity.pdbx_description
1 polymer ?
#
loop_
_entity_poly.entity_id
_entity_poly.type
_entity_poly.pdbx_seq_one_letter_code
_entity_poly.pdbx_strand_id
1 'polypeptide(L)'
;MGNIQYTNNDVNAARRYFQKAQALLRLPSQSQLHATLLMNIGNTYLTEHRTDSALYYFHQARNIFEGTPNQRLASTYYNLALSHQQWAQADSAHGYFQKAADYYRVQQDSLHINLIGLYNRWGSLY
;
A
#
# COMPACT_ATOMS: atom_id res chain seq x y z
N MET A 1 -23.22 27.39 8.51
CA MET A 1 -21.77 27.62 8.71
C MET A 1 -21.14 26.43 9.45
N GLY A 2 -21.03 25.24 8.83
CA GLY A 2 -20.65 24.00 9.55
C GLY A 2 -19.59 23.10 8.90
N ASN A 3 -19.03 23.46 7.73
CA ASN A 3 -18.14 22.56 6.97
C ASN A 3 -16.63 22.75 7.23
N ILE A 4 -16.22 23.75 8.03
CA ILE A 4 -14.80 24.11 8.21
C ILE A 4 -14.17 23.43 9.45
N GLN A 5 -14.98 22.95 10.40
CA GLN A 5 -14.45 22.28 11.60
C GLN A 5 -14.04 20.82 11.36
N TYR A 6 -14.73 20.10 10.48
CA TYR A 6 -14.36 18.72 10.13
C TYR A 6 -13.00 18.66 9.43
N THR A 7 -12.77 19.56 8.46
CA THR A 7 -11.49 19.63 7.73
C THR A 7 -10.32 19.96 8.64
N ASN A 8 -10.47 20.89 9.59
CA ASN A 8 -9.39 21.24 10.51
C ASN A 8 -9.06 20.16 11.54
N ASN A 9 -10.05 19.37 11.97
CA ASN A 9 -9.80 18.28 12.92
C ASN A 9 -9.14 17.07 12.21
N ASP A 10 -9.60 16.74 11.01
CA ASP A 10 -9.03 15.67 10.18
C ASP A 10 -7.60 16.02 9.71
N VAL A 11 -7.32 17.28 9.36
CA VAL A 11 -5.97 17.74 8.98
C VAL A 11 -4.98 17.65 10.15
N ASN A 12 -5.41 17.96 11.37
CA ASN A 12 -4.55 17.87 12.56
C ASN A 12 -4.28 16.41 12.96
N ALA A 13 -5.29 15.53 12.83
CA ALA A 13 -5.10 14.09 13.01
C ALA A 13 -4.12 13.56 11.97
N ALA A 14 -4.36 13.83 10.68
CA ALA A 14 -3.48 13.43 9.58
C ALA A 14 -2.03 13.91 9.77
N ARG A 15 -1.82 15.16 10.22
CA ARG A 15 -0.48 15.69 10.55
C ARG A 15 0.21 14.94 11.67
N ARG A 16 -0.50 14.63 12.76
CA ARG A 16 0.05 13.84 13.88
C ARG A 16 0.41 12.42 13.45
N TYR A 17 -0.41 11.81 12.60
CA TYR A 17 -0.11 10.51 12.01
C TYR A 17 1.10 10.57 11.08
N PHE A 18 1.22 11.62 10.26
CA PHE A 18 2.38 11.86 9.39
C PHE A 18 3.69 11.99 10.18
N GLN A 19 3.67 12.70 11.30
CA GLN A 19 4.84 12.83 12.17
C GLN A 19 5.19 11.49 12.85
N LYS A 20 4.20 10.71 13.28
CA LYS A 20 4.43 9.34 13.76
C LYS A 20 4.98 8.42 12.66
N ALA A 21 4.50 8.56 11.43
CA ALA A 21 4.96 7.80 10.27
C ALA A 21 6.44 8.10 9.97
N GLN A 22 6.83 9.38 9.97
CA GLN A 22 8.22 9.80 9.82
C GLN A 22 9.13 9.27 10.94
N ALA A 23 8.62 9.20 12.17
CA ALA A 23 9.39 8.63 13.28
C ALA A 23 9.59 7.10 13.12
N LEU A 24 8.60 6.39 12.57
CA LEU A 24 8.64 4.94 12.33
C LEU A 24 9.48 4.55 11.11
N LEU A 25 9.66 5.45 10.15
CA LEU A 25 10.62 5.31 9.04
C LEU A 25 12.08 5.14 9.51
N ARG A 26 12.40 5.49 10.77
CA ARG A 26 13.73 5.26 11.36
C ARG A 26 13.97 3.82 11.82
N LEU A 27 12.93 2.98 11.88
CA LEU A 27 13.03 1.58 12.32
C LEU A 27 12.55 0.66 11.19
N PRO A 28 13.48 0.02 10.43
CA PRO A 28 13.13 -0.83 9.28
C PRO A 28 12.13 -1.93 9.61
N SER A 29 12.19 -2.47 10.83
CA SER A 29 11.35 -3.57 11.31
C SER A 29 9.90 -3.14 11.59
N GLN A 30 9.64 -1.86 11.85
CA GLN A 30 8.30 -1.35 12.17
C GLN A 30 7.61 -0.64 11.00
N SER A 31 8.36 -0.34 9.93
CA SER A 31 7.83 0.35 8.75
C SER A 31 6.72 -0.45 8.06
N GLN A 32 6.84 -1.78 7.98
CA GLN A 32 5.80 -2.64 7.37
C GLN A 32 4.50 -2.71 8.17
N LEU A 33 4.59 -2.77 9.50
CA LEU A 33 3.41 -2.73 10.38
C LEU A 33 2.69 -1.40 10.25
N HIS A 34 3.44 -0.31 10.16
CA HIS A 34 2.88 1.02 9.97
C HIS A 34 2.13 1.16 8.63
N ALA A 35 2.74 0.69 7.53
CA ALA A 35 2.10 0.72 6.23
C ALA A 35 0.83 -0.16 6.17
N THR A 36 0.82 -1.30 6.87
CA THR A 36 -0.38 -2.13 7.01
C THR A 36 -1.50 -1.41 7.77
N LEU A 37 -1.16 -0.68 8.84
CA LEU A 37 -2.14 0.12 9.57
C LEU A 37 -2.72 1.23 8.70
N LEU A 38 -1.89 1.91 7.92
CA LEU A 38 -2.33 2.94 6.96
C LEU A 38 -3.27 2.37 5.90
N MET A 39 -3.03 1.15 5.40
CA MET A 39 -3.95 0.46 4.50
C MET A 39 -5.30 0.19 5.16
N ASN A 40 -5.31 -0.27 6.42
CA ASN A 40 -6.55 -0.54 7.14
C ASN A 40 -7.36 0.75 7.35
N ILE A 41 -6.70 1.86 7.69
CA ILE A 41 -7.32 3.19 7.79
C ILE A 41 -7.89 3.63 6.44
N GLY A 42 -7.13 3.46 5.36
CA GLY A 42 -7.59 3.75 4.00
C GLY A 42 -8.86 2.95 3.64
N ASN A 43 -8.90 1.66 4.00
CA ASN A 43 -10.07 0.81 3.82
C ASN A 43 -11.28 1.31 4.62
N THR A 44 -11.09 1.72 5.87
CA THR A 44 -12.17 2.32 6.68
C THR A 44 -12.75 3.56 6.00
N TYR A 45 -11.90 4.47 5.52
CA TYR A 45 -12.37 5.64 4.79
C TYR A 45 -13.06 5.30 3.47
N LEU A 46 -12.61 4.26 2.77
CA LEU A 46 -13.28 3.72 1.58
C LEU A 46 -14.69 3.23 1.90
N THR A 47 -14.88 2.50 3.01
CA THR A 47 -16.19 2.03 3.47
C THR A 47 -17.10 3.18 3.93
N GLU A 48 -16.52 4.30 4.36
CA GLU A 48 -17.25 5.54 4.67
C GLU A 48 -17.53 6.42 3.43
N HIS A 49 -17.22 5.93 2.22
CA HIS A 49 -17.30 6.69 0.96
C HIS A 49 -16.44 7.98 0.94
N ARG A 50 -15.44 8.09 1.81
CA ARG A 50 -14.46 9.18 1.86
C ARG A 50 -13.24 8.83 1.02
N THR A 51 -13.44 8.78 -0.30
CA THR A 51 -12.43 8.29 -1.26
C THR A 51 -11.15 9.14 -1.26
N ASP A 52 -11.25 10.45 -1.08
CA ASP A 52 -10.12 11.38 -1.04
C ASP A 52 -9.15 11.03 0.12
N SER A 53 -9.72 10.79 1.31
CA SER A 53 -8.97 10.35 2.49
C SER A 53 -8.38 8.97 2.28
N ALA A 54 -9.14 8.03 1.72
CA ALA A 54 -8.65 6.68 1.45
C ALA A 54 -7.40 6.69 0.55
N LEU A 55 -7.44 7.44 -0.55
CA LEU A 55 -6.31 7.61 -1.47
C LEU A 55 -5.08 8.19 -0.77
N TYR A 56 -5.27 9.20 0.08
CA TYR A 56 -4.18 9.80 0.85
C TYR A 56 -3.45 8.78 1.73
N TYR A 57 -4.18 7.94 2.46
CA TYR A 57 -3.58 6.91 3.31
C TYR A 57 -2.95 5.77 2.51
N PHE A 58 -3.56 5.34 1.41
CA PHE A 58 -2.96 4.33 0.54
C PHE A 58 -1.68 4.82 -0.14
N HIS A 59 -1.59 6.09 -0.53
CA HIS A 59 -0.36 6.67 -1.06
C HIS A 59 0.77 6.69 -0.03
N GLN A 60 0.46 6.98 1.24
CA GLN A 60 1.45 6.88 2.31
C GLN A 60 1.92 5.45 2.54
N ALA A 61 0.99 4.48 2.58
CA ALA A 61 1.34 3.07 2.71
C ALA A 61 2.25 2.62 1.56
N ARG A 62 1.95 3.06 0.33
CA ARG A 62 2.76 2.77 -0.87
C ARG A 62 4.19 3.28 -0.72
N ASN A 63 4.37 4.55 -0.34
CA ASN A 63 5.71 5.14 -0.20
C ASN A 63 6.58 4.39 0.84
N ILE A 64 5.96 3.80 1.86
CA ILE A 64 6.68 3.01 2.86
C ILE A 64 7.03 1.62 2.31
N PHE A 65 6.12 1.01 1.55
CA PHE A 65 6.37 -0.28 0.90
C PHE A 65 7.28 -0.18 -0.33
N GLU A 66 7.49 1.00 -0.92
CA GLU A 66 8.29 1.22 -2.12
C GLU A 66 9.78 0.81 -1.94
N GLY A 67 10.25 0.78 -0.69
CA GLY A 67 11.59 0.28 -0.32
C GLY A 67 11.67 -1.22 -0.02
N THR A 68 10.59 -1.99 -0.16
CA THR A 68 10.61 -3.44 0.08
C THR A 68 9.77 -4.18 -0.96
N PRO A 69 10.36 -5.09 -1.76
CA PRO A 69 9.59 -5.95 -2.65
C PRO A 69 8.76 -6.93 -1.82
N ASN A 70 7.58 -6.50 -1.39
CA ASN A 70 6.68 -7.23 -0.52
C ASN A 70 5.30 -7.34 -1.20
N GLN A 71 4.64 -8.47 -0.99
CA GLN A 71 3.32 -8.78 -1.51
C GLN A 71 2.29 -7.72 -1.09
N ARG A 72 2.54 -7.07 0.05
CA ARG A 72 1.74 -5.96 0.57
C ARG A 72 1.76 -4.70 -0.32
N LEU A 73 2.82 -4.48 -1.10
CA LEU A 73 2.87 -3.37 -2.06
C LEU A 73 1.84 -3.57 -3.18
N ALA A 74 1.72 -4.81 -3.68
CA ALA A 74 0.72 -5.15 -4.70
C ALA A 74 -0.71 -4.98 -4.18
N SER A 75 -0.98 -5.41 -2.93
CA SER A 75 -2.27 -5.15 -2.26
C SER A 75 -2.55 -3.66 -2.08
N THR A 76 -1.53 -2.84 -1.85
CA THR A 76 -1.68 -1.38 -1.76
C THR A 76 -2.07 -0.77 -3.10
N TYR A 77 -1.45 -1.21 -4.20
CA TYR A 77 -1.82 -0.78 -5.56
C TYR A 77 -3.23 -1.22 -5.94
N TYR A 78 -3.64 -2.42 -5.55
CA TYR A 78 -5.01 -2.90 -5.74
C TYR A 78 -6.04 -2.00 -5.03
N ASN A 79 -5.79 -1.62 -3.78
CA ASN A 79 -6.70 -0.74 -3.04
C ASN A 79 -6.73 0.70 -3.59
N LEU A 80 -5.60 1.20 -4.12
CA LEU A 80 -5.58 2.47 -4.88
C LEU A 80 -6.45 2.38 -6.13
N ALA A 81 -6.35 1.28 -6.89
CA ALA A 81 -7.14 1.06 -8.09
C ALA A 81 -8.66 1.03 -7.78
N LEU A 82 -9.06 0.29 -6.73
CA LEU A 82 -10.44 0.25 -6.25
C LEU A 82 -10.94 1.64 -5.81
N SER A 83 -10.09 2.40 -5.11
CA SER A 83 -10.43 3.77 -4.70
C SER A 83 -10.68 4.68 -5.91
N HIS A 84 -9.81 4.63 -6.93
CA HIS A 84 -9.99 5.42 -8.15
C HIS A 84 -11.21 4.98 -8.97
N GLN A 85 -11.53 3.68 -8.98
CA GLN A 85 -12.74 3.17 -9.61
C GLN A 85 -14.00 3.72 -8.92
N GLN A 86 -14.02 3.73 -7.58
CA GLN A 86 -15.11 4.30 -6.80
C GLN A 86 -15.23 5.81 -6.96
N TRP A 87 -14.12 6.51 -7.26
CA TRP A 87 -14.09 7.94 -7.54
C TRP A 87 -14.49 8.32 -8.98
N ALA A 88 -14.97 7.36 -9.79
CA ALA A 88 -15.27 7.52 -11.21
C ALA A 88 -14.07 7.91 -12.09
N GLN A 89 -12.84 7.74 -11.59
CA GLN A 89 -11.60 7.94 -12.35
C GLN A 89 -11.11 6.60 -12.91
N ALA A 90 -11.86 6.06 -13.88
CA ALA A 90 -11.61 4.74 -14.46
C ALA A 90 -10.21 4.61 -15.10
N ASP A 91 -9.71 5.67 -15.74
CA ASP A 91 -8.40 5.67 -16.40
C ASP A 91 -7.24 5.52 -15.41
N SER A 92 -7.32 6.24 -14.28
CA SER A 92 -6.34 6.14 -13.18
C SER A 92 -6.38 4.76 -12.53
N ALA A 93 -7.58 4.18 -12.37
CA ALA A 93 -7.75 2.85 -11.79
C ALA A 93 -7.06 1.76 -12.63
N HIS A 94 -7.20 1.83 -13.97
CA HIS A 94 -6.61 0.85 -14.88
C HIS A 94 -5.07 0.80 -14.77
N GLY A 95 -4.43 1.97 -14.70
CA GLY A 95 -2.97 2.06 -14.52
C GLY A 95 -2.50 1.48 -13.18
N TYR A 96 -3.27 1.62 -12.11
CA TYR A 96 -2.95 1.01 -10.82
C TYR A 96 -3.20 -0.49 -10.79
N PHE A 97 -4.23 -0.99 -11.47
CA PHE A 97 -4.46 -2.43 -11.63
C PHE A 97 -3.31 -3.10 -12.40
N GLN A 98 -2.84 -2.49 -13.49
CA GLN A 98 -1.67 -3.00 -14.21
C GLN A 98 -0.43 -3.09 -13.32
N LYS A 99 -0.15 -2.03 -12.55
CA LYS A 99 0.98 -2.05 -11.61
C LYS A 99 0.84 -3.15 -10.56
N ALA A 100 -0.35 -3.34 -10.00
CA ALA A 100 -0.58 -4.43 -9.05
C ALA A 100 -0.32 -5.80 -9.69
N ALA A 101 -0.83 -6.03 -10.91
CA ALA A 101 -0.65 -7.27 -11.65
C ALA A 101 0.83 -7.54 -11.99
N ASP A 102 1.58 -6.53 -12.44
CA ASP A 102 3.01 -6.66 -12.73
C ASP A 102 3.80 -7.06 -11.48
N TYR A 103 3.50 -6.46 -10.32
CA TYR A 103 4.13 -6.84 -9.05
C TYR A 103 3.83 -8.27 -8.64
N TYR A 104 2.58 -8.73 -8.80
CA TYR A 104 2.22 -10.13 -8.52
C TYR A 104 2.95 -11.10 -9.45
N ARG A 105 3.08 -10.76 -10.75
CA ARG A 105 3.81 -11.59 -11.71
C ARG A 105 5.29 -11.71 -11.37
N VAL A 106 5.96 -10.58 -11.11
CA VAL A 106 7.39 -10.56 -10.74
C VAL A 106 7.65 -11.38 -9.48
N GLN A 107 6.76 -11.32 -8.48
CA GLN A 107 6.90 -12.15 -7.28
C GLN A 107 6.79 -13.65 -7.59
N GLN A 108 5.82 -14.02 -8.41
CA GLN A 108 5.59 -15.42 -8.76
C GLN A 108 6.78 -16.01 -9.52
N ASP A 109 7.34 -15.26 -10.47
CA ASP A 109 8.55 -15.63 -11.22
C ASP A 109 9.77 -15.74 -10.30
N SER A 110 9.93 -14.80 -9.36
CA SER A 110 11.03 -14.81 -8.38
C SER A 110 10.96 -16.01 -7.44
N LEU A 111 9.75 -16.40 -7.03
CA LEU A 111 9.52 -17.58 -6.19
C LEU A 111 9.84 -18.86 -6.96
N HIS A 112 9.46 -18.92 -8.23
CA HIS A 112 9.73 -20.04 -9.12
C HIS A 112 11.24 -20.23 -9.36
N ILE A 113 11.98 -19.15 -9.63
CA ILE A 113 13.44 -19.18 -9.83
C ILE A 113 14.15 -19.62 -8.55
N ASN A 114 13.74 -19.11 -7.38
CA ASN A 114 14.33 -19.49 -6.10
C ASN A 114 14.10 -20.98 -5.76
N LEU A 115 12.91 -21.51 -6.05
CA LEU A 115 12.62 -22.94 -5.90
C LEU A 115 13.52 -23.79 -6.80
N ILE A 116 13.66 -23.44 -8.08
CA ILE A 116 14.54 -24.16 -9.03
C ILE A 116 16.01 -24.13 -8.55
N GLY A 117 16.50 -22.98 -8.08
CA GLY A 117 17.84 -22.86 -7.52
C GLY A 117 18.06 -23.70 -6.24
N LEU A 118 17.03 -23.80 -5.39
CA LEU A 118 17.05 -24.63 -4.20
C LEU A 118 17.12 -26.13 -4.56
N TYR A 119 16.27 -26.60 -5.48
CA TYR A 119 16.28 -28.00 -5.93
C TYR A 119 17.60 -28.39 -6.61
N ASN A 120 18.19 -27.50 -7.41
CA ASN A 120 19.49 -27.76 -8.04
C ASN A 120 20.64 -27.85 -7.02
N ARG A 121 20.63 -27.04 -5.95
CA ARG A 121 21.62 -27.15 -4.87
C ARG A 121 21.46 -28.43 -4.04
N TRP A 122 20.23 -28.88 -3.85
CA TRP A 122 19.95 -30.14 -3.15
C TRP A 122 20.31 -31.35 -4.02
N GLY A 123 20.07 -31.28 -5.33
CA GLY A 123 20.43 -32.32 -6.29
C GLY A 123 21.94 -32.44 -6.55
N SER A 124 22.76 -31.44 -6.21
CA SER A 124 24.23 -31.52 -6.33
C SER A 124 24.94 -31.95 -5.03
N LEU A 125 24.20 -32.19 -3.95
CA LEU A 125 24.71 -32.65 -2.65
C LEU A 125 24.63 -34.18 -2.50
N TYR A 126 24.17 -34.88 -3.54
CA TYR A 126 24.19 -36.34 -3.70
C TYR A 126 24.85 -36.69 -5.02
#